data_AF-A0A8J2S327-F1
#
_entry.id   AF-A0A8J2S327-F1
#
_cell.length_a   1.000
_cell.length_b   1.000
_cell.length_c   1.000
_cell.angle_alpha   90.00
_cell.angle_beta   90.00
_cell.angle_gamma   90.00
#
_symmetry.space_group_name_H-M   'P 1'
#
loop_
_entity.id
_entity.type
_entity.pdbx_description
1 polymer ?
#
loop_
_entity_poly.entity_id
_entity_poly.type
_entity_poly.pdbx_seq_one_letter_code
_entity_poly.pdbx_strand_id
1 'polypeptide(L)'
;MNDDDDRDEDEEEEEEESEEEEEEEEDDEAEAERRFEEELRREMEAAAARRRQEQGPRGWITKVARLLTKPRLGAVGRSAARAFAQDYRKLCERLECPPVAFYADSYRQAASSAASQSKLLLIYLHSPLHQDSEDFCRGLTSAQFQGFCRQRFVLWGASVNSADGHALSDSLGATRFPFLAIVICDEAGEKVVASIHGAPSDGDALVATLDGALTQQRGVLQALRRKQRARQEARRLRTEQDRDYQEGLERDRLREAQRQAEREEAERVARAEREAREQAELEAAQAESLRRARLGTEPPPGSGTARVRVQFPDGARVDRRFLLTDQVALLRDFVDCHRQDAGLPQMNYGLATHYPMRELDGELLERTVAEAHLNGEVVYVHDLDA
;
A
#
# COMPACT_ATOMS: atom_id res chain seq x y z
N MET A 1 -11.22 15.09 -98.85
CA MET A 1 -11.99 16.10 -98.08
C MET A 1 -13.38 15.53 -98.05
N ASN A 2 -13.61 14.61 -97.11
CA ASN A 2 -14.88 14.02 -96.67
C ASN A 2 -14.48 12.87 -95.71
N ASP A 3 -13.66 13.18 -94.72
CA ASP A 3 -13.28 12.22 -93.65
C ASP A 3 -13.28 12.93 -92.27
N ASP A 4 -13.77 14.17 -92.19
CA ASP A 4 -13.84 14.96 -90.95
C ASP A 4 -15.30 15.26 -90.53
N ASP A 5 -16.33 14.89 -91.32
CA ASP A 5 -17.76 15.12 -90.98
C ASP A 5 -18.38 13.92 -90.23
N ASP A 6 -17.91 12.69 -90.47
CA ASP A 6 -18.49 11.49 -89.86
C ASP A 6 -17.97 11.21 -88.43
N ARG A 7 -17.02 12.00 -87.92
CA ARG A 7 -16.46 11.83 -86.56
C ARG A 7 -17.10 12.73 -85.53
N ASP A 8 -17.61 13.88 -85.96
CA ASP A 8 -18.29 14.83 -85.09
C ASP A 8 -19.75 14.38 -84.84
N GLU A 9 -20.41 13.69 -85.78
CA GLU A 9 -21.75 13.13 -85.59
C GLU A 9 -21.76 11.92 -84.63
N ASP A 10 -20.75 11.03 -84.69
CA ASP A 10 -20.63 9.88 -83.78
C ASP A 10 -20.27 10.30 -82.34
N GLU A 11 -19.52 11.40 -82.14
CA GLU A 11 -19.21 11.94 -80.79
C GLU A 11 -20.39 12.72 -80.18
N GLU A 12 -21.22 13.40 -81.00
CA GLU A 12 -22.46 14.06 -80.53
C GLU A 12 -23.56 13.03 -80.16
N GLU A 13 -23.70 11.92 -80.89
CA GLU A 13 -24.66 10.85 -80.54
C GLU A 13 -24.25 10.08 -79.25
N GLU A 14 -22.95 9.85 -79.02
CA GLU A 14 -22.48 9.22 -77.76
C GLU A 14 -22.58 10.17 -76.54
N GLU A 15 -22.43 11.49 -76.72
CA GLU A 15 -22.67 12.47 -75.64
C GLU A 15 -24.17 12.58 -75.31
N GLU A 16 -25.07 12.61 -76.30
CA GLU A 16 -26.52 12.62 -76.07
C GLU A 16 -27.03 11.33 -75.39
N GLU A 17 -26.55 10.14 -75.79
CA GLU A 17 -26.92 8.89 -75.09
C GLU A 17 -26.39 8.86 -73.64
N SER A 18 -25.21 9.46 -73.38
CA SER A 18 -24.65 9.52 -72.03
C SER A 18 -25.38 10.52 -71.10
N GLU A 19 -25.86 11.65 -71.64
CA GLU A 19 -26.67 12.60 -70.89
C GLU A 19 -28.07 12.04 -70.60
N GLU A 20 -28.67 11.29 -71.52
CA GLU A 20 -29.96 10.61 -71.29
C GLU A 20 -29.84 9.48 -70.24
N GLU A 21 -28.73 8.72 -70.21
CA GLU A 21 -28.49 7.70 -69.17
C GLU A 21 -28.22 8.33 -67.79
N GLU A 22 -27.51 9.46 -67.71
CA GLU A 22 -27.30 10.18 -66.44
C GLU A 22 -28.60 10.83 -65.89
N GLU A 23 -29.47 11.36 -66.77
CA GLU A 23 -30.78 11.87 -66.36
C GLU A 23 -31.73 10.75 -65.88
N GLU A 24 -31.71 9.57 -66.52
CA GLU A 24 -32.50 8.41 -66.05
C GLU A 24 -32.00 7.87 -64.69
N GLU A 25 -30.68 7.85 -64.44
CA GLU A 25 -30.13 7.44 -63.14
C GLU A 25 -30.46 8.44 -62.00
N GLU A 26 -30.41 9.76 -62.26
CA GLU A 26 -30.82 10.77 -61.27
C GLU A 26 -32.32 10.70 -60.93
N ASP A 27 -33.18 10.44 -61.92
CA ASP A 27 -34.62 10.30 -61.70
C ASP A 27 -34.97 9.03 -60.91
N ASP A 28 -34.24 7.92 -61.15
CA ASP A 28 -34.38 6.68 -60.38
C ASP A 28 -33.91 6.82 -58.92
N GLU A 29 -32.82 7.56 -58.68
CA GLU A 29 -32.34 7.85 -57.32
C GLU A 29 -33.33 8.77 -56.57
N ALA A 30 -33.86 9.79 -57.24
CA ALA A 30 -34.88 10.67 -56.67
C ALA A 30 -36.21 9.93 -56.40
N GLU A 31 -36.60 8.96 -57.22
CA GLU A 31 -37.78 8.13 -56.96
C GLU A 31 -37.55 7.15 -55.79
N ALA A 32 -36.33 6.60 -55.66
CA ALA A 32 -35.94 5.75 -54.54
C ALA A 32 -35.94 6.50 -53.19
N GLU A 33 -35.43 7.74 -53.15
CA GLU A 33 -35.47 8.59 -51.95
C GLU A 33 -36.91 8.92 -51.53
N ARG A 34 -37.78 9.27 -52.49
CA ARG A 34 -39.20 9.55 -52.20
C ARG A 34 -39.91 8.31 -51.66
N ARG A 35 -39.65 7.13 -52.22
CA ARG A 35 -40.22 5.86 -51.71
C ARG A 35 -39.74 5.56 -50.29
N PHE A 36 -38.46 5.79 -50.00
CA PHE A 36 -37.90 5.62 -48.66
C PHE A 36 -38.51 6.59 -47.64
N GLU A 37 -38.66 7.87 -47.98
CA GLU A 37 -39.31 8.86 -47.11
C GLU A 37 -40.79 8.54 -46.85
N GLU A 38 -41.50 8.04 -47.87
CA GLU A 38 -42.91 7.68 -47.75
C GLU A 38 -43.10 6.41 -46.89
N GLU A 39 -42.17 5.45 -46.99
CA GLU A 39 -42.12 4.26 -46.14
C GLU A 39 -41.79 4.62 -44.68
N LEU A 40 -40.81 5.53 -44.47
CA LEU A 40 -40.44 6.04 -43.14
C LEU A 40 -41.61 6.78 -42.49
N ARG A 41 -42.34 7.59 -43.27
CA ARG A 41 -43.54 8.30 -42.82
C ARG A 41 -44.67 7.32 -42.48
N ARG A 42 -44.88 6.27 -43.27
CA ARG A 42 -45.85 5.20 -42.98
C ARG A 42 -45.50 4.43 -41.70
N GLU A 43 -44.23 4.11 -41.48
CA GLU A 43 -43.78 3.47 -40.24
C GLU A 43 -43.99 4.39 -39.03
N MET A 44 -43.69 5.68 -39.17
CA MET A 44 -43.90 6.70 -38.14
C MET A 44 -45.38 6.87 -37.78
N GLU A 45 -46.27 6.92 -38.79
CA GLU A 45 -47.71 6.99 -38.60
C GLU A 45 -48.27 5.70 -37.99
N ALA A 46 -47.77 4.53 -38.40
CA ALA A 46 -48.14 3.23 -37.83
C ALA A 46 -47.68 3.09 -36.37
N ALA A 47 -46.47 3.59 -36.03
CA ALA A 47 -45.97 3.64 -34.67
C ALA A 47 -46.79 4.62 -33.80
N ALA A 48 -47.21 5.76 -34.36
CA ALA A 48 -48.11 6.70 -33.69
C ALA A 48 -49.52 6.14 -33.48
N ALA A 49 -50.04 5.34 -34.42
CA ALA A 49 -51.32 4.66 -34.30
C ALA A 49 -51.30 3.55 -33.23
N ARG A 50 -50.22 2.74 -33.18
CA ARG A 50 -49.98 1.77 -32.09
C ARG A 50 -49.94 2.45 -30.71
N ARG A 51 -49.35 3.65 -30.62
CA ARG A 51 -49.33 4.49 -29.40
C ARG A 51 -50.70 5.03 -28.98
N ARG A 52 -51.65 5.25 -29.90
CA ARG A 52 -53.02 5.68 -29.56
C ARG A 52 -53.87 4.53 -29.02
N GLN A 53 -53.62 3.31 -29.49
CA GLN A 53 -54.36 2.12 -29.05
C GLN A 53 -53.97 1.65 -27.63
N GLU A 54 -52.76 2.01 -27.16
CA GLU A 54 -52.27 1.69 -25.81
C GLU A 54 -52.68 2.70 -24.72
N GLN A 55 -53.27 3.85 -25.08
CA GLN A 55 -53.76 4.86 -24.13
C GLN A 55 -55.18 4.52 -23.63
N GLY A 56 -55.27 3.48 -22.79
CA GLY A 56 -56.40 3.30 -21.88
C GLY A 56 -56.26 4.16 -20.62
N PRO A 57 -57.35 4.49 -19.90
CA PRO A 57 -57.39 5.53 -18.86
C PRO A 57 -56.65 5.21 -17.54
N ARG A 58 -55.69 4.28 -17.51
CA ARG A 58 -54.86 3.95 -16.33
C ARG A 58 -53.45 3.54 -16.75
N GLY A 59 -52.53 4.49 -16.93
CA GLY A 59 -51.13 4.18 -17.29
C GLY A 59 -50.20 5.38 -17.27
N TRP A 60 -49.68 5.76 -16.09
CA TRP A 60 -48.67 6.83 -15.94
C TRP A 60 -47.27 6.31 -15.58
N ILE A 61 -47.11 4.98 -15.46
CA ILE A 61 -45.82 4.32 -15.29
C ILE A 61 -45.74 3.25 -16.37
N THR A 62 -45.08 3.56 -17.48
CA THR A 62 -44.83 2.58 -18.53
C THR A 62 -43.88 1.51 -18.01
N LYS A 63 -44.32 0.25 -18.04
CA LYS A 63 -43.49 -0.94 -17.76
C LYS A 63 -42.26 -0.91 -18.67
N VAL A 64 -41.07 -0.79 -18.07
CA VAL A 64 -39.81 -0.90 -18.81
C VAL A 64 -39.42 -2.37 -18.94
N ALA A 65 -39.73 -2.95 -20.09
CA ALA A 65 -39.11 -4.17 -20.58
C ALA A 65 -38.82 -4.02 -22.08
N ARG A 66 -37.82 -3.22 -22.42
CA ARG A 66 -37.07 -3.37 -23.68
C ARG A 66 -35.59 -3.56 -23.34
N LEU A 67 -35.23 -4.82 -23.16
CA LEU A 67 -33.88 -5.30 -23.43
C LEU A 67 -33.76 -5.38 -24.94
N LEU A 68 -32.95 -4.51 -25.54
CA LEU A 68 -32.17 -4.72 -26.77
C LEU A 68 -31.48 -3.38 -27.08
N THR A 69 -30.15 -3.37 -26.98
CA THR A 69 -29.21 -2.22 -26.94
C THR A 69 -29.11 -1.51 -25.58
N LYS A 70 -27.90 -1.53 -25.00
CA LYS A 70 -27.58 -0.78 -23.78
C LYS A 70 -27.71 0.71 -24.11
N PRO A 71 -28.46 1.51 -23.33
CA PRO A 71 -28.51 2.93 -23.56
C PRO A 71 -27.10 3.53 -23.50
N ARG A 72 -26.74 4.38 -24.46
CA ARG A 72 -25.42 5.03 -24.55
C ARG A 72 -25.33 6.22 -23.58
N LEU A 73 -25.63 5.98 -22.31
CA LEU A 73 -25.70 7.02 -21.27
C LEU A 73 -24.35 7.75 -21.07
N GLY A 74 -23.24 7.07 -21.40
CA GLY A 74 -21.86 7.58 -21.28
C GLY A 74 -21.43 8.68 -22.26
N ALA A 75 -22.29 9.10 -23.19
CA ALA A 75 -21.92 10.06 -24.24
C ALA A 75 -21.84 11.51 -23.73
N VAL A 76 -22.50 11.85 -22.62
CA VAL A 76 -22.57 13.26 -22.19
C VAL A 76 -21.28 13.73 -21.55
N GLY A 77 -20.61 14.64 -22.25
CA GLY A 77 -19.34 15.24 -21.85
C GLY A 77 -19.48 16.21 -20.68
N ARG A 78 -18.34 16.50 -20.06
CA ARG A 78 -18.25 17.46 -18.94
C ARG A 78 -18.75 18.86 -19.33
N SER A 79 -18.49 19.28 -20.57
CA SER A 79 -18.89 20.61 -21.07
C SER A 79 -20.40 20.80 -21.07
N ALA A 80 -21.16 19.83 -21.61
CA ALA A 80 -22.62 19.90 -21.69
C ALA A 80 -23.28 19.88 -20.30
N ALA A 81 -22.80 19.04 -19.38
CA ALA A 81 -23.30 18.99 -18.01
C ALA A 81 -23.03 20.31 -17.25
N ARG A 82 -21.84 20.90 -17.44
CA ARG A 82 -21.47 22.17 -16.82
C ARG A 82 -22.29 23.33 -17.39
N ALA A 83 -22.50 23.37 -18.71
CA ALA A 83 -23.34 24.37 -19.37
C ALA A 83 -24.78 24.30 -18.82
N PHE A 84 -25.36 23.11 -18.76
CA PHE A 84 -26.68 22.91 -18.15
C PHE A 84 -26.75 23.41 -16.71
N ALA A 85 -25.79 23.04 -15.86
CA ALA A 85 -25.78 23.46 -14.46
C ALA A 85 -25.63 24.99 -14.30
N GLN A 86 -24.93 25.65 -15.21
CA GLN A 86 -24.82 27.11 -15.26
C GLN A 86 -26.11 27.76 -15.73
N ASP A 87 -26.74 27.24 -16.79
CA ASP A 87 -27.98 27.79 -17.33
C ASP A 87 -29.15 27.60 -16.36
N TYR A 88 -29.22 26.45 -15.69
CA TYR A 88 -30.16 26.22 -14.59
C TYR A 88 -29.96 27.23 -13.45
N ARG A 89 -28.71 27.55 -13.10
CA ARG A 89 -28.44 28.54 -12.05
C ARG A 89 -28.92 29.94 -12.44
N LYS A 90 -28.64 30.37 -13.67
CA LYS A 90 -29.14 31.64 -14.21
C LYS A 90 -30.67 31.66 -14.25
N LEU A 91 -31.30 30.54 -14.60
CA LEU A 91 -32.75 30.39 -14.56
C LEU A 91 -33.28 30.59 -13.13
N CYS A 92 -32.68 29.93 -12.14
CA CYS A 92 -33.04 30.12 -10.73
C CYS A 92 -32.87 31.57 -10.26
N GLU A 93 -31.80 32.24 -10.68
CA GLU A 93 -31.57 33.67 -10.39
C GLU A 93 -32.68 34.54 -10.98
N ARG A 94 -33.07 34.32 -12.25
CA ARG A 94 -34.19 35.02 -12.90
C ARG A 94 -35.53 34.74 -12.21
N LEU A 95 -35.73 33.52 -11.73
CA LEU A 95 -36.96 33.08 -11.08
C LEU A 95 -36.99 33.42 -9.57
N GLU A 96 -35.93 34.03 -9.03
CA GLU A 96 -35.78 34.36 -7.61
C GLU A 96 -35.94 33.15 -6.67
N CYS A 97 -35.42 31.98 -7.07
CA CYS A 97 -35.49 30.75 -6.29
C CYS A 97 -34.11 30.17 -5.97
N PRO A 98 -33.94 29.46 -4.83
CA PRO A 98 -32.63 28.93 -4.45
C PRO A 98 -32.23 27.76 -5.37
N PRO A 99 -31.02 27.77 -5.98
CA PRO A 99 -30.63 26.75 -6.92
C PRO A 99 -30.36 25.41 -6.22
N VAL A 100 -30.79 24.33 -6.88
CA VAL A 100 -30.43 22.96 -6.51
C VAL A 100 -29.05 22.62 -7.08
N ALA A 101 -28.24 21.91 -6.30
CA ALA A 101 -26.92 21.48 -6.73
C ALA A 101 -27.00 20.27 -7.69
N PHE A 102 -26.86 20.54 -8.98
CA PHE A 102 -26.61 19.51 -10.00
C PHE A 102 -25.11 19.18 -10.06
N TYR A 103 -24.79 17.90 -10.24
CA TYR A 103 -23.44 17.43 -10.46
C TYR A 103 -22.95 17.92 -11.84
N ALA A 104 -22.00 18.84 -11.86
CA ALA A 104 -21.60 19.60 -13.06
C ALA A 104 -20.51 18.92 -13.90
N ASP A 105 -20.20 17.66 -13.60
CA ASP A 105 -19.18 16.86 -14.27
C ASP A 105 -19.84 15.86 -15.24
N SER A 106 -19.04 15.07 -15.96
CA SER A 106 -19.58 14.14 -16.97
C SER A 106 -20.52 13.11 -16.38
N TYR A 107 -21.41 12.55 -17.20
CA TYR A 107 -22.34 11.50 -16.76
C TYR A 107 -21.60 10.34 -16.07
N ARG A 108 -20.49 9.87 -16.65
CA ARG A 108 -19.68 8.77 -16.09
C ARG A 108 -19.16 9.09 -14.69
N GLN A 109 -18.75 10.35 -14.45
CA GLN A 109 -18.30 10.79 -13.15
C GLN A 109 -19.47 10.89 -12.16
N ALA A 110 -20.64 11.37 -12.60
CA ALA A 110 -21.86 11.39 -11.80
C ALA A 110 -22.29 9.97 -11.39
N ALA A 111 -22.27 9.02 -12.34
CA ALA A 111 -22.57 7.61 -12.12
C ALA A 111 -21.58 6.96 -11.13
N SER A 112 -20.28 7.22 -11.30
CA SER A 112 -19.25 6.75 -10.37
C SER A 112 -19.42 7.35 -8.96
N SER A 113 -19.82 8.62 -8.87
CA SER A 113 -20.09 9.31 -7.61
C SER A 113 -21.35 8.76 -6.92
N ALA A 114 -22.40 8.45 -7.67
CA ALA A 114 -23.59 7.79 -7.16
C ALA A 114 -23.26 6.38 -6.61
N ALA A 115 -22.46 5.62 -7.36
CA ALA A 115 -22.00 4.29 -6.96
C ALA A 115 -21.14 4.33 -5.68
N SER A 116 -20.19 5.25 -5.58
CA SER A 116 -19.30 5.39 -4.41
C SER A 116 -20.06 5.85 -3.16
N GLN A 117 -21.03 6.75 -3.31
CA GLN A 117 -21.88 7.24 -2.22
C GLN A 117 -23.04 6.30 -1.85
N SER A 118 -23.19 5.16 -2.54
CA SER A 118 -24.35 4.26 -2.40
C SER A 118 -25.70 4.96 -2.60
N LYS A 119 -25.74 5.94 -3.51
CA LYS A 119 -26.94 6.69 -3.92
C LYS A 119 -27.39 6.28 -5.32
N LEU A 120 -28.63 6.63 -5.65
CA LEU A 120 -29.17 6.52 -7.00
C LEU A 120 -28.77 7.75 -7.81
N LEU A 121 -28.72 7.64 -9.13
CA LEU A 121 -28.55 8.79 -10.02
C LEU A 121 -29.94 9.22 -10.50
N LEU A 122 -30.31 10.49 -10.27
CA LEU A 122 -31.52 11.08 -10.86
C LEU A 122 -31.10 11.99 -12.01
N ILE A 123 -31.48 11.60 -13.21
CA ILE A 123 -31.22 12.35 -14.45
C ILE A 123 -32.42 13.23 -14.71
N TYR A 124 -32.18 14.52 -14.93
CA TYR A 124 -33.16 15.47 -15.42
C TYR A 124 -32.80 15.90 -16.85
N LEU A 125 -33.70 15.63 -17.80
CA LEU A 125 -33.59 16.17 -19.15
C LEU A 125 -34.43 17.43 -19.26
N HIS A 126 -33.74 18.55 -19.45
CA HIS A 126 -34.32 19.87 -19.54
C HIS A 126 -34.59 20.25 -21.00
N SER A 127 -35.81 20.71 -21.28
CA SER A 127 -36.17 21.32 -22.57
C SER A 127 -36.46 22.81 -22.34
N PRO A 128 -35.54 23.72 -22.73
CA PRO A 128 -35.72 25.15 -22.53
C PRO A 128 -36.97 25.73 -23.21
N LEU A 129 -37.47 25.06 -24.25
CA LEU A 129 -38.61 25.50 -25.05
C LEU A 129 -39.95 24.95 -24.56
N HIS A 130 -39.94 24.03 -23.58
CA HIS A 130 -41.17 23.45 -23.05
C HIS A 130 -41.84 24.39 -22.04
N GLN A 131 -43.15 24.60 -22.17
CA GLN A 131 -43.93 25.52 -21.35
C GLN A 131 -43.81 25.26 -19.83
N ASP A 132 -43.75 23.99 -19.42
CA ASP A 132 -43.72 23.61 -18.00
C ASP A 132 -42.31 23.65 -17.38
N SER A 133 -41.26 23.99 -18.16
CA SER A 133 -39.88 23.88 -17.69
C SER A 133 -39.54 24.84 -16.56
N GLU A 134 -40.02 26.08 -16.59
CA GLU A 134 -39.76 27.05 -15.51
C GLU A 134 -40.46 26.65 -14.22
N ASP A 135 -41.74 26.29 -14.30
CA ASP A 135 -42.53 25.83 -13.16
C ASP A 135 -41.93 24.57 -12.54
N PHE A 136 -41.47 23.64 -13.37
CA PHE A 136 -40.78 22.45 -12.90
C PHE A 136 -39.48 22.78 -12.18
N CYS A 137 -38.65 23.68 -12.73
CA CYS A 137 -37.43 24.15 -12.07
C CYS A 137 -37.73 24.82 -10.73
N ARG A 138 -38.84 25.57 -10.60
CA ARG A 138 -39.31 26.08 -9.30
C ARG A 138 -39.65 24.93 -8.35
N GLY A 139 -40.35 23.90 -8.83
CA GLY A 139 -40.66 22.68 -8.06
C GLY A 139 -39.45 21.99 -7.45
N LEU A 140 -38.35 21.88 -8.22
CA LEU A 140 -37.08 21.32 -7.74
C LEU A 140 -36.50 22.09 -6.54
N THR A 141 -36.80 23.38 -6.40
CA THR A 141 -36.29 24.19 -5.28
C THR A 141 -37.00 23.92 -3.96
N SER A 142 -38.13 23.20 -3.97
CA SER A 142 -38.90 22.91 -2.77
C SER A 142 -38.07 22.17 -1.71
N ALA A 143 -38.26 22.55 -0.44
CA ALA A 143 -37.52 21.96 0.68
C ALA A 143 -37.76 20.44 0.80
N GLN A 144 -38.98 19.98 0.48
CA GLN A 144 -39.34 18.58 0.52
C GLN A 144 -38.57 17.77 -0.54
N PHE A 145 -38.55 18.24 -1.79
CA PHE A 145 -37.78 17.60 -2.86
C PHE A 145 -36.28 17.59 -2.56
N GLN A 146 -35.72 18.71 -2.09
CA GLN A 146 -34.29 18.78 -1.77
C GLN A 146 -33.93 17.84 -0.62
N GLY A 147 -34.76 17.77 0.43
CA GLY A 147 -34.57 16.85 1.55
C GLY A 147 -34.59 15.39 1.09
N PHE A 148 -35.54 15.04 0.23
CA PHE A 148 -35.66 13.71 -0.36
C PHE A 148 -34.44 13.35 -1.24
N CYS A 149 -34.00 14.29 -2.08
CA CYS A 149 -32.88 14.09 -2.99
C CYS A 149 -31.53 13.96 -2.28
N ARG A 150 -31.24 14.82 -1.30
CA ARG A 150 -29.96 14.80 -0.56
C ARG A 150 -29.63 13.42 0.02
N GLN A 151 -30.64 12.71 0.52
CA GLN A 151 -30.47 11.40 1.16
C GLN A 151 -30.30 10.26 0.16
N ARG A 152 -30.96 10.31 -1.01
CA ARG A 152 -31.14 9.15 -1.89
C ARG A 152 -30.51 9.28 -3.26
N PHE A 153 -30.26 10.50 -3.72
CA PHE A 153 -29.91 10.78 -5.11
C PHE A 153 -28.64 11.64 -5.24
N VAL A 154 -27.90 11.38 -6.31
CA VAL A 154 -27.04 12.35 -6.97
C VAL A 154 -27.86 12.94 -8.11
N LEU A 155 -28.02 14.26 -8.14
CA LEU A 155 -28.76 14.95 -9.19
C LEU A 155 -27.82 15.28 -10.33
N TRP A 156 -28.21 14.93 -11.55
CA TRP A 156 -27.47 15.24 -12.75
C TRP A 156 -28.47 15.64 -13.84
N GLY A 157 -28.07 16.51 -14.76
CA GLY A 157 -28.99 16.95 -15.80
C GLY A 157 -28.27 17.38 -17.06
N ALA A 158 -29.03 17.40 -18.14
CA ALA A 158 -28.59 17.81 -19.45
C ALA A 158 -29.72 18.54 -20.17
N SER A 159 -29.37 19.50 -21.02
CA SER A 159 -30.33 20.14 -21.92
C SER A 159 -30.47 19.34 -23.20
N VAL A 160 -31.70 19.09 -23.65
CA VAL A 160 -31.95 18.43 -24.95
C VAL A 160 -31.58 19.30 -26.15
N ASN A 161 -31.27 20.59 -25.95
CA ASN A 161 -30.72 21.45 -27.00
C ASN A 161 -29.23 21.16 -27.27
N SER A 162 -28.56 20.42 -26.39
CA SER A 162 -27.20 19.93 -26.64
C SER A 162 -27.26 18.60 -27.38
N ALA A 163 -26.31 18.35 -28.30
CA ALA A 163 -26.22 17.07 -29.02
C ALA A 163 -26.18 15.87 -28.06
N ASP A 164 -25.38 15.99 -26.99
CA ASP A 164 -25.27 14.99 -25.93
C ASP A 164 -26.61 14.73 -25.20
N GLY A 165 -27.32 15.80 -24.85
CA GLY A 165 -28.61 15.69 -24.16
C GLY A 165 -29.73 15.17 -25.07
N HIS A 166 -29.69 15.49 -26.37
CA HIS A 166 -30.60 14.93 -27.38
C HIS A 166 -30.36 13.43 -27.56
N ALA A 167 -29.12 13.00 -27.77
CA ALA A 167 -28.77 11.58 -27.86
C ALA A 167 -29.15 10.81 -26.59
N LEU A 168 -29.02 11.44 -25.41
CA LEU A 168 -29.45 10.87 -24.15
C LEU A 168 -30.98 10.77 -24.04
N SER A 169 -31.72 11.75 -24.55
CA SER A 169 -33.18 11.75 -24.66
C SER A 169 -33.68 10.55 -25.48
N ASP A 170 -33.09 10.33 -26.66
CA ASP A 170 -33.42 9.21 -27.52
C ASP A 170 -33.09 7.87 -26.86
N SER A 171 -31.90 7.79 -26.26
CA SER A 171 -31.44 6.59 -25.57
C SER A 171 -32.29 6.22 -24.35
N LEU A 172 -32.90 7.21 -23.67
CA LEU A 172 -33.82 7.00 -22.56
C LEU A 172 -35.29 6.91 -23.00
N GLY A 173 -35.56 7.09 -24.31
CA GLY A 173 -36.89 7.08 -24.90
C GLY A 173 -37.79 8.20 -24.36
N ALA A 174 -37.24 9.36 -24.02
CA ALA A 174 -38.01 10.45 -23.45
C ALA A 174 -39.03 11.01 -24.47
N THR A 175 -40.32 10.88 -24.15
CA THR A 175 -41.44 11.27 -25.02
C THR A 175 -42.15 12.55 -24.59
N ARG A 176 -41.95 13.01 -23.35
CA ARG A 176 -42.58 14.21 -22.78
C ARG A 176 -41.67 14.84 -21.76
N PHE A 177 -41.61 16.17 -21.78
CA PHE A 177 -40.87 16.98 -20.81
C PHE A 177 -41.82 17.61 -19.80
N PRO A 178 -41.37 17.93 -18.58
CA PRO A 178 -40.08 17.57 -17.98
C PRO A 178 -39.88 16.06 -17.85
N PHE A 179 -38.68 15.55 -18.12
CA PHE A 179 -38.37 14.12 -18.06
C PHE A 179 -37.36 13.80 -16.96
N LEU A 180 -37.64 12.75 -16.18
CA LEU A 180 -36.74 12.23 -15.16
C LEU A 180 -36.45 10.76 -15.37
N ALA A 181 -35.21 10.34 -15.13
CA ALA A 181 -34.83 8.93 -15.06
C ALA A 181 -34.09 8.61 -13.76
N ILE A 182 -34.48 7.52 -13.11
CA ILE A 182 -33.78 6.96 -11.96
C ILE A 182 -32.85 5.85 -12.46
N VAL A 183 -31.56 6.01 -12.23
CA VAL A 183 -30.53 5.06 -12.68
C VAL A 183 -29.77 4.53 -11.47
N ILE A 184 -29.59 3.21 -11.44
CA ILE A 184 -28.68 2.54 -10.52
C ILE A 184 -27.34 2.40 -11.24
N CYS A 185 -26.29 2.90 -10.59
CA CYS A 185 -24.93 2.80 -11.06
C CYS A 185 -24.18 1.81 -10.16
N ASP A 186 -23.66 0.73 -10.73
CA ASP A 186 -22.79 -0.23 -10.06
C ASP A 186 -21.55 -0.50 -10.95
N GLU A 187 -20.52 -1.13 -10.39
CA GLU A 187 -19.32 -1.58 -11.12
C GLU A 187 -19.67 -2.51 -12.31
N ALA A 188 -20.79 -3.24 -12.22
CA ALA A 188 -21.29 -4.11 -13.28
C ALA A 188 -21.96 -3.36 -14.44
N GLY A 189 -22.19 -2.06 -14.29
CA GLY A 189 -22.86 -1.21 -15.26
C GLY A 189 -24.07 -0.49 -14.69
N GLU A 190 -24.82 0.13 -15.60
CA GLU A 190 -25.91 1.03 -15.29
C GLU A 190 -27.26 0.39 -15.64
N LYS A 191 -28.25 0.61 -14.78
CA LYS A 191 -29.60 0.12 -14.98
C LYS A 191 -30.61 1.22 -14.73
N VAL A 192 -31.42 1.53 -15.75
CA VAL A 192 -32.58 2.42 -15.61
C VAL A 192 -33.67 1.67 -14.83
N VAL A 193 -34.14 2.31 -13.77
CA VAL A 193 -35.08 1.76 -12.78
C VAL A 193 -36.49 2.27 -13.01
N ALA A 194 -36.58 3.55 -13.37
CA ALA A 194 -37.83 4.23 -13.67
C ALA A 194 -37.55 5.40 -14.60
N SER A 195 -38.49 5.66 -15.50
CA SER A 195 -38.54 6.84 -16.36
C SER A 195 -39.89 7.51 -16.14
N ILE A 196 -39.88 8.82 -15.89
CA ILE A 196 -41.06 9.63 -15.59
C ILE A 196 -41.16 10.68 -16.70
N HIS A 197 -42.25 10.61 -17.45
CA HIS A 197 -42.51 11.42 -18.63
C HIS A 197 -43.54 12.49 -18.26
N GLY A 198 -43.21 13.77 -18.38
CA GLY A 198 -44.07 14.87 -17.91
C GLY A 198 -44.20 14.87 -16.39
N ALA A 199 -43.08 14.93 -15.69
CA ALA A 199 -43.05 14.98 -14.23
C ALA A 199 -43.81 16.22 -13.70
N PRO A 200 -44.54 16.10 -12.57
CA PRO A 200 -45.29 17.21 -12.02
C PRO A 200 -44.35 18.33 -11.53
N SER A 201 -44.77 19.58 -11.73
CA SER A 201 -44.02 20.77 -11.30
C SER A 201 -44.15 21.06 -9.81
N ASP A 202 -45.17 20.53 -9.14
CA ASP A 202 -45.32 20.67 -7.69
C ASP A 202 -44.33 19.75 -6.95
N GLY A 203 -43.65 20.30 -5.94
CA GLY A 203 -42.60 19.60 -5.20
C GLY A 203 -43.10 18.38 -4.44
N ASP A 204 -44.29 18.47 -3.84
CA ASP A 204 -44.87 17.37 -3.05
C ASP A 204 -45.36 16.25 -3.96
N ALA A 205 -46.04 16.60 -5.06
CA ALA A 205 -46.44 15.64 -6.10
C ALA A 205 -45.23 14.96 -6.75
N LEU A 206 -44.12 15.67 -6.92
CA LEU A 206 -42.89 15.13 -7.48
C LEU A 206 -42.24 14.11 -6.54
N VAL A 207 -42.14 14.43 -5.25
CA VAL A 207 -41.64 13.49 -4.24
C VAL A 207 -42.53 12.25 -4.16
N ALA A 208 -43.86 12.42 -4.14
CA ALA A 208 -44.80 11.29 -4.14
C ALA A 208 -44.62 10.39 -5.38
N THR A 209 -44.40 11.00 -6.55
CA THR A 209 -44.13 10.28 -7.80
C THR A 209 -42.83 9.48 -7.73
N LEU A 210 -41.75 10.10 -7.26
CA LEU A 210 -40.44 9.45 -7.12
C LEU A 210 -40.48 8.33 -6.08
N ASP A 211 -41.10 8.56 -4.93
CA ASP A 211 -41.23 7.56 -3.88
C ASP A 211 -42.12 6.38 -4.33
N GLY A 212 -43.18 6.65 -5.09
CA GLY A 212 -44.00 5.63 -5.76
C GLY A 212 -43.18 4.78 -6.72
N ALA A 213 -42.36 5.40 -7.58
CA ALA A 213 -41.48 4.69 -8.50
C ALA A 213 -40.44 3.82 -7.77
N LEU A 214 -39.83 4.33 -6.70
CA LEU A 214 -38.90 3.55 -5.86
C LEU A 214 -39.62 2.40 -5.13
N THR A 215 -40.87 2.63 -4.70
CA THR A 215 -41.69 1.64 -4.00
C THR A 215 -42.01 0.44 -4.89
N GLN A 216 -42.30 0.68 -6.17
CA GLN A 216 -42.50 -0.39 -7.14
C GLN A 216 -41.24 -1.23 -7.38
N GLN A 217 -40.06 -0.62 -7.22
CA GLN A 217 -38.76 -1.25 -7.48
C GLN A 217 -38.05 -1.74 -6.20
N ARG A 218 -38.79 -1.89 -5.09
CA ARG A 218 -38.23 -2.27 -3.77
C ARG A 218 -37.39 -3.54 -3.81
N GLY A 219 -37.79 -4.56 -4.56
CA GLY A 219 -37.04 -5.82 -4.67
C GLY A 219 -35.65 -5.62 -5.26
N VAL A 220 -35.55 -4.87 -6.36
CA VAL A 220 -34.28 -4.55 -7.03
C VAL A 220 -33.38 -3.73 -6.11
N LEU A 221 -33.94 -2.70 -5.45
CA LEU A 221 -33.21 -1.84 -4.52
C LEU A 221 -32.72 -2.61 -3.28
N GLN A 222 -33.50 -3.55 -2.76
CA GLN A 222 -33.08 -4.40 -1.64
C GLN A 222 -31.93 -5.34 -2.04
N ALA A 223 -32.00 -5.97 -3.20
CA ALA A 223 -30.93 -6.82 -3.71
C ALA A 223 -29.61 -6.05 -3.85
N LEU A 224 -29.69 -4.82 -4.36
CA LEU A 224 -28.52 -3.95 -4.50
C LEU A 224 -27.95 -3.51 -3.16
N ARG A 225 -28.80 -3.14 -2.19
CA ARG A 225 -28.35 -2.83 -0.83
C ARG A 225 -27.64 -4.01 -0.18
N ARG A 226 -28.13 -5.24 -0.37
CA ARG A 226 -27.46 -6.46 0.12
C ARG A 226 -26.09 -6.64 -0.54
N LYS A 227 -26.01 -6.50 -1.87
CA LYS A 227 -24.75 -6.57 -2.62
C LYS A 227 -23.74 -5.50 -2.15
N GLN A 228 -24.19 -4.28 -1.91
CA GLN A 228 -23.36 -3.19 -1.41
C GLN A 228 -22.83 -3.48 0.00
N ARG A 229 -23.69 -3.93 0.93
CA ARG A 229 -23.28 -4.30 2.29
C ARG A 229 -22.23 -5.41 2.28
N ALA A 230 -22.49 -6.48 1.54
CA ALA A 230 -21.55 -7.60 1.40
C ALA A 230 -20.17 -7.13 0.88
N ARG A 231 -20.14 -6.19 -0.07
CA ARG A 231 -18.88 -5.61 -0.57
C ARG A 231 -18.16 -4.75 0.46
N GLN A 232 -18.89 -3.92 1.21
CA GLN A 232 -18.31 -3.09 2.26
C GLN A 232 -17.71 -3.97 3.37
N GLU A 233 -18.43 -5.02 3.77
CA GLU A 233 -17.95 -6.03 4.73
C GLU A 233 -16.71 -6.75 4.20
N ALA A 234 -16.71 -7.20 2.94
CA ALA A 234 -15.54 -7.84 2.34
C ALA A 234 -14.30 -6.92 2.28
N ARG A 235 -14.49 -5.63 1.92
CA ARG A 235 -13.41 -4.64 1.91
C ARG A 235 -12.86 -4.39 3.32
N ARG A 236 -13.75 -4.27 4.30
CA ARG A 236 -13.38 -4.10 5.71
C ARG A 236 -12.58 -5.30 6.21
N LEU A 237 -13.07 -6.51 5.98
CA LEU A 237 -12.38 -7.74 6.39
C LEU A 237 -10.99 -7.86 5.78
N ARG A 238 -10.85 -7.55 4.48
CA ARG A 238 -9.54 -7.54 3.81
C ARG A 238 -8.60 -6.51 4.43
N THR A 239 -9.09 -5.32 4.74
CA THR A 239 -8.29 -4.27 5.37
C THR A 239 -7.84 -4.67 6.78
N GLU A 240 -8.72 -5.31 7.56
CA GLU A 240 -8.39 -5.87 8.88
C GLU A 240 -7.33 -6.98 8.75
N GLN A 241 -7.48 -7.91 7.80
CA GLN A 241 -6.50 -8.97 7.53
C GLN A 241 -5.14 -8.43 7.09
N ASP A 242 -5.12 -7.46 6.19
CA ASP A 242 -3.88 -6.83 5.70
C ASP A 242 -3.14 -6.14 6.84
N ARG A 243 -3.87 -5.47 7.76
CA ARG A 243 -3.30 -4.85 8.95
C ARG A 243 -2.70 -5.89 9.90
N ASP A 244 -3.47 -6.92 10.26
CA ASP A 244 -3.03 -7.95 11.19
C ASP A 244 -1.81 -8.73 10.61
N TYR A 245 -1.77 -8.93 9.30
CA TYR A 245 -0.62 -9.51 8.59
C TYR A 245 0.63 -8.61 8.70
N GLN A 246 0.48 -7.30 8.50
CA GLN A 246 1.59 -6.35 8.63
C GLN A 246 2.13 -6.32 10.07
N GLU A 247 1.26 -6.28 11.08
CA GLU A 247 1.65 -6.35 12.49
C GLU A 247 2.40 -7.65 12.81
N GLY A 248 1.94 -8.79 12.25
CA GLY A 248 2.64 -10.08 12.36
C GLY A 248 4.04 -10.05 11.75
N LEU A 249 4.17 -9.49 10.55
CA LEU A 249 5.46 -9.38 9.85
C LEU A 249 6.45 -8.50 10.62
N GLU A 250 5.99 -7.40 11.21
CA GLU A 250 6.83 -6.52 12.03
C GLU A 250 7.31 -7.23 13.31
N ARG A 251 6.42 -7.96 13.99
CA ARG A 251 6.79 -8.74 15.18
C ARG A 251 7.84 -9.80 14.86
N ASP A 252 7.69 -10.49 13.74
CA ASP A 252 8.64 -11.53 13.34
C ASP A 252 10.01 -10.93 12.97
N ARG A 253 10.03 -9.78 12.27
CA ARG A 253 11.25 -9.01 12.02
C ARG A 253 11.95 -8.58 13.31
N LEU A 254 11.21 -8.06 14.29
CA LEU A 254 11.76 -7.66 15.59
C LEU A 254 12.36 -8.85 16.34
N ARG A 255 11.67 -10.00 16.34
CA ARG A 255 12.17 -11.23 16.97
C ARG A 255 13.41 -11.79 16.28
N GLU A 256 13.51 -11.68 14.96
CA GLU A 256 14.71 -12.07 14.22
C GLU A 256 15.88 -11.13 14.52
N ALA A 257 15.64 -9.81 14.53
CA ALA A 257 16.66 -8.82 14.89
C ALA A 257 17.16 -9.00 16.33
N GLN A 258 16.27 -9.28 17.29
CA GLN A 258 16.64 -9.59 18.68
C GLN A 258 17.51 -10.85 18.76
N ARG A 259 17.09 -11.95 18.10
CA ARG A 259 17.89 -13.19 18.09
C ARG A 259 19.25 -13.02 17.41
N GLN A 260 19.34 -12.17 16.40
CA GLN A 260 20.61 -11.86 15.74
C GLN A 260 21.52 -11.03 16.66
N ALA A 261 20.97 -10.01 17.33
CA ALA A 261 21.73 -9.20 18.29
C ALA A 261 22.25 -10.02 19.48
N GLU A 262 21.43 -10.93 20.02
CA GLU A 262 21.84 -11.86 21.10
C GLU A 262 22.98 -12.77 20.65
N ARG A 263 22.94 -13.28 19.41
CA ARG A 263 24.03 -14.10 18.85
C ARG A 263 25.31 -13.30 18.68
N GLU A 264 25.22 -12.11 18.11
CA GLU A 264 26.37 -11.23 17.93
C GLU A 264 27.00 -10.82 19.27
N GLU A 265 26.17 -10.56 20.29
CA GLU A 265 26.67 -10.29 21.64
C GLU A 265 27.36 -11.50 22.26
N ALA A 266 26.75 -12.69 22.17
CA ALA A 266 27.36 -13.93 22.65
C ALA A 266 28.69 -14.24 21.93
N GLU A 267 28.78 -14.01 20.62
CA GLU A 267 30.02 -14.17 19.85
C GLU A 267 31.09 -13.14 20.26
N ARG A 268 30.71 -11.88 20.52
CA ARG A 268 31.64 -10.85 21.02
C ARG A 268 32.18 -11.21 22.40
N VAL A 269 31.32 -11.65 23.32
CA VAL A 269 31.72 -12.07 24.67
C VAL A 269 32.65 -13.28 24.58
N ALA A 270 32.28 -14.31 23.80
CA ALA A 270 33.11 -15.50 23.62
C ALA A 270 34.47 -15.19 22.98
N ARG A 271 34.52 -14.23 22.04
CA ARG A 271 35.79 -13.76 21.45
C ARG A 271 36.64 -13.02 22.49
N ALA A 272 36.06 -12.08 23.23
CA ALA A 272 36.77 -11.34 24.26
C ALA A 272 37.32 -12.26 25.37
N GLU A 273 36.56 -13.29 25.77
CA GLU A 273 37.04 -14.29 26.73
C GLU A 273 38.20 -15.13 26.18
N ARG A 274 38.17 -15.50 24.89
CA ARG A 274 39.27 -16.23 24.25
C ARG A 274 40.53 -15.37 24.16
N GLU A 275 40.39 -14.13 23.69
CA GLU A 275 41.49 -13.17 23.59
C GLU A 275 42.11 -12.89 24.97
N ALA A 276 41.29 -12.74 26.02
CA ALA A 276 41.77 -12.57 27.39
C ALA A 276 42.53 -13.80 27.92
N ARG A 277 42.06 -15.02 27.60
CA ARG A 277 42.76 -16.27 27.97
C ARG A 277 44.09 -16.41 27.24
N GLU A 278 44.10 -16.19 25.92
CA GLU A 278 45.32 -16.24 25.11
C GLU A 278 46.35 -15.21 25.60
N GLN A 279 45.91 -14.00 25.91
CA GLN A 279 46.78 -12.96 26.47
C GLN A 279 47.34 -13.35 27.84
N ALA A 280 46.51 -13.91 28.73
CA ALA A 280 46.97 -14.37 30.05
C ALA A 280 47.96 -15.54 29.94
N GLU A 281 47.76 -16.46 28.99
CA GLU A 281 48.69 -17.56 28.71
C GLU A 281 50.04 -17.03 28.19
N LEU A 282 50.02 -16.06 27.27
CA LEU A 282 51.23 -15.41 26.75
C LEU A 282 51.99 -14.67 27.85
N GLU A 283 51.29 -13.90 28.69
CA GLU A 283 51.89 -13.18 29.82
C GLU A 283 52.50 -14.14 30.85
N ALA A 284 51.81 -15.25 31.15
CA ALA A 284 52.33 -16.29 32.04
C ALA A 284 53.60 -16.95 31.46
N ALA A 285 53.61 -17.28 30.16
CA ALA A 285 54.76 -17.86 29.48
C ALA A 285 55.96 -16.88 29.42
N GLN A 286 55.70 -15.59 29.18
CA GLN A 286 56.73 -14.56 29.22
C GLN A 286 57.31 -14.38 30.63
N ALA A 287 56.45 -14.33 31.65
CA ALA A 287 56.88 -14.23 33.04
C ALA A 287 57.76 -15.42 33.44
N GLU A 288 57.39 -16.64 33.02
CA GLU A 288 58.21 -17.83 33.21
C GLU A 288 59.56 -17.71 32.50
N SER A 289 59.58 -17.34 31.21
CA SER A 289 60.81 -17.19 30.44
C SER A 289 61.77 -16.20 31.09
N LEU A 290 61.26 -15.07 31.59
CA LEU A 290 62.04 -14.07 32.31
C LEU A 290 62.60 -14.62 33.64
N ARG A 291 61.81 -15.38 34.42
CA ARG A 291 62.29 -16.04 35.64
C ARG A 291 63.43 -17.01 35.33
N ARG A 292 63.27 -17.86 34.31
CA ARG A 292 64.32 -18.80 33.89
C ARG A 292 65.58 -18.09 33.40
N ALA A 293 65.41 -17.00 32.64
CA ALA A 293 66.54 -16.19 32.15
C ALA A 293 67.31 -15.52 33.29
N ARG A 294 66.62 -14.98 34.31
CA ARG A 294 67.25 -14.44 35.53
C ARG A 294 68.00 -15.51 36.30
N LEU A 295 67.38 -16.68 36.46
CA LEU A 295 67.95 -17.80 37.21
C LEU A 295 69.25 -18.34 36.57
N GLY A 296 69.32 -18.37 35.24
CA GLY A 296 70.52 -18.72 34.49
C GLY A 296 71.06 -20.14 34.75
N THR A 297 72.28 -20.41 34.29
CA THR A 297 72.98 -21.68 34.54
C THR A 297 73.62 -21.70 35.92
N GLU A 298 73.70 -22.89 36.54
CA GLU A 298 74.35 -23.04 37.84
C GLU A 298 75.85 -22.64 37.77
N PRO A 299 76.35 -21.78 38.68
CA PRO A 299 77.75 -21.37 38.70
C PRO A 299 78.72 -22.57 38.91
N PRO A 300 79.93 -22.52 38.34
CA PRO A 300 80.97 -23.51 38.62
C PRO A 300 81.46 -23.40 40.07
N PRO A 301 81.99 -24.49 40.67
CA PRO A 301 82.50 -24.45 42.04
C PRO A 301 83.69 -23.49 42.16
N GLY A 302 83.64 -22.57 43.13
CA GLY A 302 84.71 -21.61 43.38
C GLY A 302 84.47 -20.73 44.60
N SER A 303 85.47 -19.91 44.97
CA SER A 303 85.44 -19.04 46.16
C SER A 303 84.38 -17.93 46.12
N GLY A 304 83.80 -17.65 44.95
CA GLY A 304 82.74 -16.66 44.76
C GLY A 304 81.31 -17.23 44.76
N THR A 305 81.13 -18.49 45.16
CA THR A 305 79.84 -19.20 45.10
C THR A 305 79.38 -19.67 46.47
N ALA A 306 78.07 -19.70 46.67
CA ALA A 306 77.41 -20.24 47.85
C ALA A 306 76.53 -21.43 47.46
N ARG A 307 76.57 -22.51 48.24
CA ARG A 307 75.66 -23.65 48.06
C ARG A 307 74.47 -23.49 48.99
N VAL A 308 73.26 -23.42 48.45
CA VAL A 308 72.03 -23.36 49.25
C VAL A 308 71.25 -24.66 49.05
N ARG A 309 70.81 -25.26 50.14
CA ARG A 309 69.93 -26.44 50.13
C ARG A 309 68.50 -25.98 50.36
N VAL A 310 67.60 -26.25 49.43
CA VAL A 310 66.18 -25.98 49.58
C VAL A 310 65.45 -27.27 49.97
N GLN A 311 64.68 -27.23 51.06
CA GLN A 311 63.82 -28.33 51.50
C GLN A 311 62.35 -27.96 51.30
N PHE A 312 61.63 -28.80 50.57
CA PHE A 312 60.21 -28.62 50.23
C PHE A 312 59.28 -29.30 51.26
N PRO A 313 57.98 -28.93 51.31
CA PRO A 313 57.01 -29.51 52.26
C PRO A 313 56.79 -31.03 52.10
N ASP A 314 57.01 -31.56 50.91
CA ASP A 314 56.96 -33.00 50.59
C ASP A 314 58.19 -33.78 51.09
N GLY A 315 59.16 -33.08 51.68
CA GLY A 315 60.43 -33.64 52.13
C GLY A 315 61.51 -33.71 51.05
N ALA A 316 61.20 -33.33 49.79
CA ALA A 316 62.19 -33.24 48.73
C ALA A 316 63.26 -32.19 49.07
N ARG A 317 64.49 -32.47 48.67
CA ARG A 317 65.65 -31.60 48.93
C ARG A 317 66.43 -31.39 47.66
N VAL A 318 66.66 -30.14 47.32
CA VAL A 318 67.35 -29.75 46.10
C VAL A 318 68.44 -28.75 46.46
N ASP A 319 69.66 -29.04 45.99
CA ASP A 319 70.80 -28.17 46.19
C ASP A 319 71.05 -27.36 44.91
N ARG A 320 71.31 -26.06 45.05
CA ARG A 320 71.78 -25.22 43.95
C ARG A 320 72.88 -24.26 44.42
N ARG A 321 73.87 -24.04 43.58
CA ARG A 321 74.88 -22.99 43.76
C ARG A 321 74.36 -21.65 43.23
N PHE A 322 74.64 -20.59 43.97
CA PHE A 322 74.37 -19.20 43.63
C PHE A 322 75.68 -18.40 43.72
N LEU A 323 75.80 -17.30 42.98
CA LEU A 323 76.90 -16.35 43.19
C LEU A 323 76.68 -15.63 44.52
N LEU A 324 77.76 -15.26 45.19
CA LEU A 324 77.68 -14.48 46.43
C LEU A 324 77.00 -13.11 46.23
N THR A 325 77.03 -12.58 45.00
CA THR A 325 76.41 -11.33 44.57
C THR A 325 74.96 -11.48 44.13
N ASP A 326 74.45 -12.70 43.95
CA ASP A 326 73.06 -12.92 43.54
C ASP A 326 72.13 -12.44 44.66
N GLN A 327 70.98 -11.90 44.30
CA GLN A 327 69.96 -11.51 45.28
C GLN A 327 69.22 -12.72 45.82
N VAL A 328 68.76 -12.65 47.07
CA VAL A 328 67.95 -13.71 47.69
C VAL A 328 66.64 -13.91 46.94
N ALA A 329 66.11 -12.90 46.25
CA ALA A 329 64.98 -13.04 45.32
C ALA A 329 65.17 -14.16 44.27
N LEU A 330 66.41 -14.44 43.87
CA LEU A 330 66.74 -15.51 42.93
C LEU A 330 66.46 -16.92 43.49
N LEU A 331 66.44 -17.08 44.81
CA LEU A 331 66.00 -18.32 45.47
C LEU A 331 64.50 -18.58 45.27
N ARG A 332 63.67 -17.54 45.21
CA ARG A 332 62.25 -17.68 44.86
C ARG A 332 62.07 -18.09 43.40
N ASP A 333 62.78 -17.42 42.49
CA ASP A 333 62.81 -17.80 41.07
C ASP A 333 63.28 -19.27 40.90
N PHE A 334 64.25 -19.73 41.70
CA PHE A 334 64.70 -21.13 41.73
C PHE A 334 63.62 -22.10 42.20
N VAL A 335 62.94 -21.79 43.30
CA VAL A 335 61.85 -22.60 43.85
C VAL A 335 60.68 -22.70 42.87
N ASP A 336 60.30 -21.58 42.25
CA ASP A 336 59.24 -21.52 41.23
C ASP A 336 59.59 -22.38 40.02
N CYS A 337 60.80 -22.23 39.47
CA CYS A 337 61.25 -23.03 38.33
C CYS A 337 61.31 -24.53 38.67
N HIS A 338 61.82 -24.89 39.85
CA HIS A 338 61.92 -26.29 40.26
C HIS A 338 60.55 -26.95 40.41
N ARG A 339 59.59 -26.26 41.05
CA ARG A 339 58.23 -26.76 41.20
C ARG A 339 57.53 -26.92 39.86
N GLN A 340 57.74 -25.97 38.96
CA GLN A 340 57.18 -26.03 37.61
C GLN A 340 57.77 -27.19 36.79
N ASP A 341 59.09 -27.40 36.84
CA ASP A 341 59.75 -28.53 36.18
C ASP A 341 59.27 -29.88 36.74
N ALA A 342 58.90 -29.92 38.03
CA ALA A 342 58.31 -31.08 38.69
C ALA A 342 56.80 -31.25 38.40
N GLY A 343 56.18 -30.35 37.63
CA GLY A 343 54.74 -30.39 37.32
C GLY A 343 53.84 -30.11 38.54
N LEU A 344 54.38 -29.47 39.57
CA LEU A 344 53.63 -29.13 40.78
C LEU A 344 52.81 -27.84 40.59
N PRO A 345 51.60 -27.74 41.16
CA PRO A 345 50.78 -26.54 41.06
C PRO A 345 51.48 -25.35 41.74
N GLN A 346 51.15 -24.15 41.25
CA GLN A 346 51.52 -22.90 41.93
C GLN A 346 50.99 -22.92 43.36
N MET A 347 51.81 -22.45 44.29
CA MET A 347 51.55 -22.49 45.72
C MET A 347 51.97 -21.15 46.29
N ASN A 348 51.20 -20.62 47.23
CA ASN A 348 51.66 -19.48 48.02
C ASN A 348 52.63 -20.00 49.08
N TYR A 349 53.88 -19.54 49.05
CA TYR A 349 54.90 -20.06 49.96
C TYR A 349 55.77 -18.98 50.58
N GLY A 350 56.22 -19.28 51.79
CA GLY A 350 57.28 -18.58 52.50
C GLY A 350 58.60 -19.34 52.40
N LEU A 351 59.71 -18.62 52.45
CA LEU A 351 61.04 -19.20 52.57
C LEU A 351 61.62 -18.85 53.94
N ALA A 352 62.15 -19.81 54.68
CA ALA A 352 62.76 -19.53 55.99
C ALA A 352 64.03 -20.35 56.24
N THR A 353 64.98 -19.79 56.99
CA THR A 353 66.15 -20.52 57.52
C THR A 353 65.82 -21.21 58.85
N HIS A 354 66.57 -22.24 59.25
CA HIS A 354 66.30 -22.99 60.49
C HIS A 354 66.91 -22.37 61.75
N TYR A 355 68.21 -21.99 61.73
CA TYR A 355 68.85 -21.42 62.93
C TYR A 355 70.00 -20.44 62.63
N PRO A 356 69.87 -19.14 62.95
CA PRO A 356 68.67 -18.49 63.47
C PRO A 356 67.53 -18.52 62.46
N MET A 357 66.29 -18.72 62.95
CA MET A 357 65.10 -18.72 62.10
C MET A 357 64.86 -17.31 61.56
N ARG A 358 64.84 -17.18 60.23
CA ARG A 358 64.60 -15.91 59.52
C ARG A 358 63.72 -16.20 58.32
N GLU A 359 62.59 -15.51 58.23
CA GLU A 359 61.79 -15.47 57.01
C GLU A 359 62.52 -14.64 55.96
N LEU A 360 62.63 -15.15 54.74
CA LEU A 360 63.30 -14.51 53.62
C LEU A 360 62.25 -13.76 52.80
N ASP A 361 61.75 -12.66 53.36
CA ASP A 361 60.72 -11.80 52.78
C ASP A 361 61.17 -10.32 52.71
N GLY A 362 60.37 -9.48 52.06
CA GLY A 362 60.56 -8.03 52.01
C GLY A 362 62.00 -7.59 51.70
N GLU A 363 62.60 -6.84 52.63
CA GLU A 363 63.96 -6.27 52.51
C GLU A 363 65.06 -7.35 52.39
N LEU A 364 64.84 -8.57 52.90
CA LEU A 364 65.84 -9.64 52.82
C LEU A 364 65.93 -10.25 51.42
N LEU A 365 64.88 -10.14 50.59
CA LEU A 365 64.91 -10.59 49.19
C LEU A 365 65.82 -9.73 48.31
N GLU A 366 65.97 -8.45 48.65
CA GLU A 366 66.82 -7.49 47.91
C GLU A 366 68.30 -7.60 48.27
N ARG A 367 68.62 -8.23 49.41
CA ARG A 367 70.00 -8.49 49.85
C ARG A 367 70.67 -9.56 49.02
N THR A 368 71.99 -9.55 49.02
CA THR A 368 72.78 -10.59 48.37
C THR A 368 72.83 -11.88 49.19
N VAL A 369 73.07 -13.01 48.54
CA VAL A 369 73.25 -14.33 49.18
C VAL A 369 74.35 -14.30 50.25
N ALA A 370 75.40 -13.49 50.05
CA ALA A 370 76.45 -13.27 51.04
C ALA A 370 75.97 -12.50 52.28
N GLU A 371 75.24 -11.40 52.09
CA GLU A 371 74.70 -10.56 53.17
C GLU A 371 73.60 -11.28 53.97
N ALA A 372 72.86 -12.18 53.31
CA ALA A 372 71.88 -13.03 53.97
C ALA A 372 72.51 -14.21 54.73
N HIS A 373 73.82 -14.47 54.54
CA HIS A 373 74.57 -15.58 55.13
C HIS A 373 74.01 -16.97 54.77
N LEU A 374 73.64 -17.19 53.50
CA LEU A 374 72.98 -18.44 53.07
C LEU A 374 73.96 -19.52 52.58
N ASN A 375 75.27 -19.31 52.67
CA ASN A 375 76.25 -20.30 52.20
C ASN A 375 76.30 -21.53 53.11
N GLY A 376 75.91 -22.69 52.58
CA GLY A 376 75.84 -23.96 53.31
C GLY A 376 74.56 -24.13 54.13
N GLU A 377 73.66 -23.15 54.09
CA GLU A 377 72.41 -23.14 54.85
C GLU A 377 71.32 -23.97 54.18
N VAL A 378 70.37 -24.43 55.00
CA VAL A 378 69.13 -25.06 54.56
C VAL A 378 67.99 -24.05 54.63
N VAL A 379 67.39 -23.77 53.48
CA VAL A 379 66.19 -22.94 53.33
C VAL A 379 64.97 -23.84 53.19
N TYR A 380 63.95 -23.60 54.00
CA TYR A 380 62.71 -24.36 54.03
C TYR A 380 61.64 -23.60 53.26
N VAL A 381 60.93 -24.31 52.39
CA VAL A 381 59.73 -23.81 51.73
C VAL A 381 58.53 -24.18 52.59
N HIS A 382 57.76 -23.18 53.01
CA HIS A 382 56.55 -23.35 53.81
C HIS A 382 55.33 -23.03 52.96
N ASP A 383 54.35 -23.92 52.95
CA ASP A 383 53.04 -23.63 52.37
C ASP A 383 52.26 -22.69 53.28
N LEU A 384 51.89 -21.53 52.76
CA LEU A 384 51.16 -20.49 53.50
C LEU A 384 49.64 -20.71 53.44
N ASP A 385 49.18 -21.59 52.54
CA ASP A 385 47.76 -21.88 52.34
C ASP A 385 47.35 -23.25 52.96
N ALA A 386 48.29 -23.95 53.63
CA ALA A 386 48.12 -25.30 54.18
C ALA A 386 47.42 -25.41 55.55
#